data_AF-A0A1U7NKA4-F1
#
_entry.id   AF-A0A1U7NKA4-F1
#
_cell.length_a   1.000
_cell.length_b   1.000
_cell.length_c   1.000
_cell.angle_alpha   90.00
_cell.angle_beta   90.00
_cell.angle_gamma   90.00
#
_symmetry.space_group_name_H-M   'P 1'
#
loop_
_entity.id
_entity.type
_entity.pdbx_description
1 polymer ?
#
loop_
_entity_poly.entity_id
_entity_poly.type
_entity_poly.pdbx_seq_one_letter_code
_entity_poly.pdbx_strand_id
1 'polypeptide(L)'
;LDPFENSLFLFCGRKTSSIKGILWEEDGFLLLTKRLDEGKFQWPKNNDEVLLLSEQQLRWLLEGLGIEQKCSIRKSRATKIM
;
A
#
# COMPACT_ATOMS: atom_id res chain seq x y z
N LEU A 1 -14.41 4.51 10.19
CA LEU A 1 -13.88 3.23 9.69
C LEU A 1 -14.45 2.16 10.58
N ASP A 2 -15.37 1.35 10.05
CA ASP A 2 -15.93 0.21 10.76
C ASP A 2 -15.05 -1.02 10.47
N PRO A 3 -14.46 -1.67 11.49
CA PRO A 3 -13.64 -2.86 11.29
C PRO A 3 -14.43 -4.10 10.85
N PHE A 4 -15.76 -4.09 10.95
CA PHE A 4 -16.66 -5.19 10.54
C PHE A 4 -17.22 -5.03 9.13
N GLU A 5 -16.86 -3.96 8.41
CA GLU A 5 -17.11 -3.83 6.99
C GLU A 5 -15.98 -4.50 6.18
N ASN A 6 -16.20 -4.71 4.88
CA ASN A 6 -15.20 -5.27 3.95
C ASN A 6 -14.04 -4.28 3.71
N SER A 7 -13.20 -4.10 4.73
CA SER A 7 -12.10 -3.15 4.81
C SER A 7 -10.83 -3.85 5.27
N LEU A 8 -9.76 -3.70 4.48
CA LEU A 8 -8.43 -4.22 4.83
C LEU A 8 -7.62 -3.14 5.54
N PHE A 9 -7.30 -3.38 6.81
CA PHE A 9 -6.42 -2.51 7.60
C PHE A 9 -5.00 -3.02 7.55
N LEU A 10 -4.07 -2.19 7.07
CA LEU A 10 -2.66 -2.54 6.98
C LEU A 10 -1.85 -1.89 8.10
N PHE A 11 -0.94 -2.67 8.66
CA PHE A 11 0.00 -2.25 9.69
C PHE A 11 1.40 -2.65 9.28
N CYS A 12 2.39 -1.85 9.66
CA CYS A 12 3.79 -2.16 9.40
C CYS A 12 4.55 -2.32 10.70
N GLY A 13 5.34 -3.39 10.80
CA GLY A 13 6.21 -3.59 11.95
C GLY A 13 7.31 -2.52 12.01
N ARG A 14 7.88 -2.29 13.19
CA ARG A 14 8.94 -1.28 13.41
C ARG A 14 10.16 -1.43 12.49
N LYS A 15 10.47 -2.66 12.07
CA LYS A 15 11.58 -2.95 11.15
C LYS A 15 11.23 -2.75 9.67
N THR A 16 9.98 -2.45 9.35
CA THR A 16 9.42 -2.26 8.00
C THR A 16 9.66 -3.41 7.03
N SER A 17 10.08 -4.58 7.52
CA SER A 17 10.28 -5.80 6.72
C SER A 17 9.06 -6.71 6.71
N SER A 18 8.01 -6.35 7.45
CA SER A 18 6.74 -7.06 7.46
C SER A 18 5.56 -6.09 7.47
N ILE A 19 4.53 -6.45 6.72
CA ILE A 19 3.20 -5.84 6.76
C ILE A 19 2.22 -6.88 7.27
N LYS A 20 1.32 -6.46 8.15
CA LYS A 20 0.16 -7.22 8.60
C LYS A 20 -1.10 -6.61 8.04
N GLY A 21 -2.03 -7.44 7.60
CA GLY A 21 -3.37 -7.03 7.17
C GLY A 21 -4.41 -7.66 8.07
N ILE A 22 -5.41 -6.88 8.49
CA ILE A 22 -6.58 -7.35 9.23
C ILE A 22 -7.80 -7.07 8.35
N LEU A 23 -8.59 -8.10 8.08
CA LEU A 23 -9.84 -8.04 7.32
C LEU A 23 -10.91 -8.77 8.12
N TRP A 24 -12.11 -8.19 8.24
CA TRP A 24 -13.25 -8.91 8.77
C TRP A 24 -13.99 -9.63 7.65
N GLU A 25 -14.34 -10.88 7.93
CA GLU A 25 -15.26 -11.71 7.18
C GLU A 25 -16.44 -12.07 8.11
N GLU A 26 -17.52 -12.62 7.56
CA GLU A 26 -18.79 -12.85 8.28
C GLU A 26 -18.65 -13.53 9.65
N ASP A 27 -17.66 -14.43 9.81
CA ASP A 27 -17.46 -15.24 11.02
C ASP A 27 -16.19 -14.89 11.81
N GLY A 28 -15.39 -13.92 11.38
CA GLY A 28 -14.15 -13.59 12.07
C GLY A 28 -13.17 -12.68 11.35
N PHE A 29 -12.04 -12.42 12.02
CA PHE A 29 -10.94 -11.65 11.46
C PHE A 29 -9.91 -12.55 10.77
N LEU A 30 -9.62 -12.25 9.51
CA LEU A 30 -8.46 -12.75 8.79
C LEU A 30 -7.23 -11.91 9.12
N LEU A 31 -6.14 -12.58 9.51
CA LEU A 31 -4.84 -11.98 9.71
C LEU A 31 -3.88 -12.40 8.60
N LEU A 32 -3.58 -11.48 7.70
CA LEU A 32 -2.60 -11.66 6.63
C LEU A 32 -1.24 -11.13 7.08
N THR A 33 -0.16 -11.81 6.70
CA THR A 33 1.21 -11.32 6.94
C THR A 33 2.05 -11.54 5.70
N LYS A 34 2.66 -10.46 5.21
CA LYS A 34 3.73 -10.53 4.22
C LYS A 34 5.04 -10.12 4.87
N ARG A 35 6.04 -10.99 4.81
CA ARG A 35 7.40 -10.72 5.26
C ARG A 35 8.33 -10.76 4.07
N LEU A 36 9.23 -9.79 4.00
CA LEU A 36 10.32 -9.79 3.04
C LEU A 36 11.52 -10.51 3.67
N ASP A 37 12.14 -11.41 2.90
CA ASP A 37 13.40 -12.05 3.31
C ASP A 37 14.56 -11.04 3.23
N GLU A 38 14.51 -10.15 2.24
CA GLU A 38 15.45 -9.05 2.05
C GLU A 38 14.73 -7.72 1.77
N GLY A 39 15.31 -6.62 2.23
CA GLY A 39 14.78 -5.28 2.02
C GLY A 39 13.70 -4.84 3.02
N LYS A 40 13.00 -3.76 2.66
CA LYS A 40 12.01 -3.07 3.50
C LYS A 40 10.90 -2.49 2.63
N PHE A 41 9.69 -2.49 3.15
CA PHE A 41 8.58 -1.75 2.58
C PHE A 41 8.82 -0.24 2.70
N GLN A 42 8.48 0.51 1.66
CA GLN A 42 8.45 1.99 1.68
C GLN A 42 7.18 2.47 2.39
N TRP A 43 7.05 2.11 3.67
CA TRP A 43 5.91 2.47 4.48
C TRP A 43 5.84 4.00 4.68
N PRO A 44 4.68 4.64 4.45
CA PRO A 44 4.53 6.08 4.67
C PRO A 44 4.77 6.42 6.14
N LYS A 45 5.57 7.46 6.40
CA LYS A 45 5.90 7.94 7.76
C LYS A 45 5.11 9.20 8.12
N ASN A 46 3.90 9.32 7.62
CA ASN A 46 3.09 10.52 7.79
C ASN A 46 2.55 10.57 9.23
N ASN A 47 2.33 11.78 9.76
CA ASN A 47 1.73 11.99 11.08
C ASN A 47 0.21 11.77 11.09
N ASP A 48 -0.40 11.51 9.94
CA ASP A 48 -1.80 11.14 9.87
C ASP A 48 -2.00 9.75 10.50
N GLU A 49 -2.97 9.62 11.39
CA GLU A 49 -3.23 8.38 12.12
C GLU A 49 -3.61 7.22 11.18
N VAL A 50 -4.23 7.52 10.02
CA VAL A 50 -4.68 6.53 9.03
C VAL A 50 -4.63 7.11 7.60
N LEU A 51 -4.15 6.33 6.64
CA LEU A 51 -4.16 6.65 5.20
C LEU A 51 -5.03 5.65 4.44
N LEU A 52 -5.95 6.16 3.61
CA LEU A 52 -6.69 5.36 2.64
C LEU A 52 -5.82 5.14 1.40
N LEU A 53 -5.63 3.89 1.02
CA LEU A 53 -4.86 3.51 -0.17
C LEU A 53 -5.80 3.11 -1.29
N SER A 54 -5.51 3.59 -2.50
CA SER A 54 -6.07 2.97 -3.71
C SER A 54 -5.47 1.59 -3.94
N GLU A 55 -6.13 0.79 -4.75
CA GLU A 55 -5.62 -0.53 -5.15
C GLU A 55 -4.22 -0.44 -5.81
N GLN A 56 -3.98 0.61 -6.60
CA GLN A 56 -2.68 0.83 -7.22
C GLN A 56 -1.59 1.15 -6.19
N GLN A 57 -1.89 1.97 -5.18
CA GLN A 57 -0.97 2.29 -4.10
C GLN A 57 -0.66 1.07 -3.24
N LEU A 58 -1.67 0.23 -3.00
CA LEU A 58 -1.49 -1.06 -2.34
C LEU A 58 -0.53 -1.95 -3.12
N ARG A 59 -0.73 -2.11 -4.43
CA ARG A 59 0.16 -2.91 -5.29
C ARG A 59 1.60 -2.41 -5.23
N TRP A 60 1.80 -1.11 -5.40
CA TRP A 60 3.13 -0.49 -5.27
C TRP A 60 3.78 -0.78 -3.92
N LEU A 61 3.04 -0.62 -2.82
CA LEU A 61 3.55 -0.92 -1.49
C LEU A 61 3.96 -2.39 -1.37
N LEU A 62 3.14 -3.32 -1.87
CA LEU A 62 3.44 -4.75 -1.85
C LEU A 62 4.63 -5.14 -2.73
N GLU A 63 4.94 -4.34 -3.76
CA GLU A 63 6.13 -4.46 -4.62
C GLU A 63 7.37 -3.77 -4.03
N GLY A 64 7.24 -3.11 -2.87
CA GLY A 64 8.34 -2.39 -2.21
C GLY A 64 8.55 -0.96 -2.72
N LEU A 65 7.64 -0.44 -3.53
CA LEU A 65 7.62 0.95 -3.99
C LEU A 65 6.88 1.84 -2.99
N GLY A 66 7.12 3.16 -3.07
CA GLY A 66 6.37 4.14 -2.30
C GLY A 66 4.91 4.26 -2.77
N ILE A 67 4.00 4.61 -1.87
CA ILE A 67 2.58 4.88 -2.19
C ILE A 67 2.39 6.19 -2.95
N GLU A 68 3.41 7.06 -2.97
CA GLU A 68 3.46 8.28 -3.77
C GLU A 68 4.60 8.17 -4.78
N GLN A 69 4.25 8.33 -6.06
CA GLN A 69 5.21 8.26 -7.16
C GLN A 69 5.60 9.67 -7.59
N LYS A 70 6.88 10.02 -7.41
CA LYS A 70 7.40 11.37 -7.68
C LYS A 70 7.52 11.69 -9.17
N CYS A 71 7.66 10.66 -10.01
CA CYS A 71 7.92 10.82 -11.43
C CYS A 71 6.94 9.99 -12.25
N SER A 72 5.88 10.63 -12.77
CA SER A 72 5.04 10.05 -13.80
C SER A 72 5.54 10.49 -15.17
N ILE A 73 5.54 9.58 -16.15
CA ILE A 73 5.86 9.93 -17.54
C ILE A 73 4.90 11.03 -18.01
N ARG A 74 5.46 12.18 -18.39
CA ARG A 74 4.65 13.27 -18.95
C ARG A 74 4.23 12.86 -20.35
N LYS A 75 2.93 12.94 -20.65
CA LYS A 75 2.45 12.75 -22.02
C LYS A 75 3.10 13.80 -22.92
N SER A 76 3.88 13.38 -23.91
CA SER A 76 4.36 14.29 -24.94
C SER A 76 3.18 14.67 -25.84
N ARG A 77 3.16 15.92 -26.31
CA ARG A 77 2.31 16.26 -27.45
C ARG A 77 2.90 15.58 -28.67
N ALA A 78 2.08 14.84 -29.41
CA ALA A 78 2.51 14.22 -30.66
C ALA A 78 2.97 15.33 -31.61
N THR A 79 4.26 15.35 -31.94
CA THR A 79 4.78 16.19 -33.02
C THR A 79 4.44 15.50 -34.33
N LYS A 80 3.65 16.17 -35.17
CA LYS A 80 3.36 15.69 -36.52
C LYS A 80 4.68 15.72 -37.30
N ILE A 81 5.22 14.55 -37.62
CA ILE A 81 6.36 14.43 -38.53
C ILE A 81 5.79 14.64 -39.94
N MET A 82 6.39 15.59 -40.67
CA MET A 82 6.02 15.94 -42.05
C MET A 82 6.30 14.80 -43.02
#